data_AF-A0A952USU5-F1
#
_entry.id   AF-A0A952USU5-F1
#
_cell.length_a   1.000
_cell.length_b   1.000
_cell.length_c   1.000
_cell.angle_alpha   90.00
_cell.angle_beta   90.00
_cell.angle_gamma   90.00
#
_symmetry.space_group_name_H-M   'P 1'
#
loop_
_entity.id
_entity.type
_entity.pdbx_description
1 polymer ?
#
loop_
_entity_poly.entity_id
_entity_poly.type
_entity_poly.pdbx_seq_one_letter_code
_entity_poly.pdbx_strand_id
1 'polypeptide(L)'
;MREAFILLAGLVAACTPDTPPPAAPEPPAPAPAPVEKPEPSGEAFAAAPRALLPGGDALGCEARRLDGWVQVSCEGLSYFAALPFRVDLRPGSAGRVVEERLGRVALRYREQPGAQVNALISWFPHLVALRAGWPEGQPRPARVGELVGAPENDRDTWIQAMCACTPRNGPGALLRGFACESPTLDVDETVPWNPACIRLLQGEDACQRTNECLTLEPSHIKLCGPGEVKTGGHPITSCLRACSAEEPCPRGFSCAASEVMKSGELVPGPSVCSPTDAALAEHTAAMAEHLITVLGPGE
;
A
#
# COMPACT_ATOMS: atom_id res chain seq x y z
N MET A 1 -2.22 33.20 -44.09
CA MET A 1 -1.17 33.59 -45.06
C MET A 1 0.17 33.60 -44.34
N ARG A 2 1.07 32.67 -44.69
CA ARG A 2 2.52 32.62 -44.43
C ARG A 2 3.00 31.26 -44.94
N GLU A 3 3.27 31.16 -46.24
CA GLU A 3 4.59 31.34 -46.91
C GLU A 3 5.50 30.13 -46.64
N ALA A 4 5.45 29.17 -47.57
CA ALA A 4 6.33 28.02 -47.66
C ALA A 4 7.45 28.32 -48.67
N PHE A 5 8.70 28.28 -48.21
CA PHE A 5 9.88 28.42 -49.08
C PHE A 5 10.37 27.02 -49.48
N ILE A 6 10.22 26.70 -50.76
CA ILE A 6 10.78 25.51 -51.40
C ILE A 6 12.12 25.91 -52.02
N LEU A 7 13.22 25.36 -51.51
CA LEU A 7 14.55 25.48 -52.11
C LEU A 7 14.83 24.24 -52.98
N LEU A 8 14.84 24.47 -54.29
CA LEU A 8 15.31 23.53 -55.32
C LEU A 8 16.84 23.67 -55.45
N ALA A 9 17.58 22.69 -54.95
CA ALA A 9 19.02 22.56 -55.21
C ALA A 9 19.23 21.52 -56.33
N GLY A 10 19.84 21.96 -57.43
CA GLY A 10 20.13 21.14 -58.60
C GLY A 10 21.24 20.11 -58.36
N LEU A 11 21.02 18.89 -58.85
CA LEU A 11 22.00 17.82 -58.90
C LEU A 11 22.77 17.87 -60.22
N VAL A 12 24.09 17.93 -60.15
CA VAL A 12 25.01 17.69 -61.26
C VAL A 12 25.45 16.22 -61.17
N ALA A 13 25.04 15.41 -62.14
CA ALA A 13 25.39 13.99 -62.21
C ALA A 13 26.77 13.81 -62.87
N ALA A 14 27.78 13.44 -62.09
CA ALA A 14 29.08 13.00 -62.58
C ALA A 14 29.04 11.48 -62.83
N CYS A 15 29.26 11.05 -64.09
CA CYS A 15 29.41 9.64 -64.45
C CYS A 15 30.78 9.12 -63.96
N THR A 16 30.77 8.36 -62.86
CA THR A 16 31.94 7.57 -62.42
C THR A 16 31.90 6.16 -63.03
N PRO A 17 33.08 5.58 -63.34
CA PRO A 17 33.20 4.25 -63.94
C PRO A 17 32.64 3.15 -63.02
N ASP A 18 31.89 2.25 -63.66
CA ASP A 18 31.11 1.14 -63.08
C ASP A 18 32.05 0.08 -62.48
N THR A 19 32.37 0.24 -61.19
CA THR A 19 33.07 -0.77 -60.40
C THR A 19 32.02 -1.54 -59.60
N PRO A 20 31.88 -2.87 -59.79
CA PRO A 20 30.86 -3.64 -59.08
C PRO A 20 31.03 -3.46 -57.56
N PRO A 21 29.98 -3.04 -56.84
CA PRO A 21 30.07 -2.73 -55.44
C PRO A 21 30.56 -3.98 -54.67
N PRO A 22 31.51 -3.82 -53.73
CA PRO A 22 31.94 -4.92 -52.87
C PRO A 22 30.71 -5.54 -52.20
N ALA A 23 30.62 -6.87 -52.21
CA ALA A 23 29.53 -7.60 -51.56
C ALA A 23 29.37 -7.07 -50.12
N ALA A 24 28.16 -6.59 -49.81
CA ALA A 24 27.85 -6.06 -48.49
C ALA A 24 28.17 -7.14 -47.44
N PRO A 25 28.92 -6.81 -46.39
CA PRO A 25 29.19 -7.77 -45.32
C PRO A 25 27.86 -8.29 -44.77
N GLU A 26 27.75 -9.61 -44.70
CA GLU A 26 26.58 -10.30 -44.18
C GLU A 26 26.27 -9.75 -42.78
N PRO A 27 25.02 -9.34 -42.47
CA PRO A 27 24.68 -8.80 -41.17
C PRO A 27 25.09 -9.79 -40.08
N PRO A 28 25.77 -9.34 -39.01
CA PRO A 28 26.14 -10.22 -37.92
C PRO A 28 24.88 -10.93 -37.42
N ALA A 29 24.97 -12.25 -37.25
CA ALA A 29 23.86 -13.06 -36.77
C ALA A 29 23.31 -12.44 -35.46
N PRO A 30 21.97 -12.38 -35.29
CA PRO A 30 21.37 -11.83 -34.08
C PRO A 30 21.97 -12.52 -32.85
N ALA A 31 22.46 -11.73 -31.89
CA ALA A 31 22.91 -12.28 -30.63
C ALA A 31 21.75 -13.06 -29.98
N PRO A 32 21.99 -14.26 -29.43
CA PRO A 32 20.95 -15.02 -28.75
C PRO A 32 20.33 -14.17 -27.64
N ALA A 33 18.99 -14.19 -27.56
CA ALA A 33 18.26 -13.45 -26.55
C ALA A 33 18.77 -13.85 -25.14
N PRO A 34 18.95 -12.91 -24.22
CA PRO A 34 19.39 -13.21 -22.86
C PRO A 34 18.44 -14.25 -22.23
N VAL A 35 19.00 -15.37 -21.76
CA VAL A 35 18.21 -16.38 -21.04
C VAL A 35 17.67 -15.75 -19.77
N GLU A 36 16.34 -15.72 -19.65
CA GLU A 36 15.66 -15.16 -18.50
C GLU A 36 15.92 -16.02 -17.26
N LYS A 37 16.60 -15.46 -16.25
CA LYS A 37 16.78 -16.16 -14.97
C LYS A 37 15.41 -16.30 -14.27
N PRO A 38 15.10 -17.49 -13.72
CA PRO A 38 13.86 -17.69 -12.97
C PRO A 38 13.82 -16.80 -11.72
N GLU A 39 12.62 -16.48 -11.25
CA GLU A 39 12.45 -15.74 -10.00
C GLU A 39 12.99 -16.54 -8.80
N PRO A 40 13.83 -15.93 -7.93
CA PRO A 40 14.32 -16.59 -6.73
C PRO A 40 13.21 -16.93 -5.73
N SER A 41 13.41 -17.99 -4.94
CA SER A 41 12.51 -18.32 -3.84
C SER A 41 12.58 -17.29 -2.71
N GLY A 42 11.56 -17.27 -1.84
CA GLY A 42 11.57 -16.40 -0.65
C GLY A 42 12.74 -16.68 0.30
N GLU A 43 13.16 -17.93 0.43
CA GLU A 43 14.33 -18.32 1.22
C GLU A 43 15.63 -17.78 0.63
N ALA A 44 15.75 -17.80 -0.70
CA ALA A 44 16.91 -17.23 -1.38
C ALA A 44 17.00 -15.72 -1.13
N PHE A 45 15.86 -15.01 -1.14
CA PHE A 45 15.81 -13.60 -0.75
C PHE A 45 16.21 -13.39 0.71
N ALA A 46 15.73 -14.21 1.64
CA ALA A 46 16.09 -14.08 3.06
C ALA A 46 17.61 -14.18 3.32
N ALA A 47 18.35 -14.91 2.47
CA ALA A 47 19.81 -15.00 2.51
C ALA A 47 20.53 -13.89 1.72
N ALA A 48 19.84 -13.17 0.82
CA ALA A 48 20.44 -12.15 -0.02
C ALA A 48 20.82 -10.89 0.79
N PRO A 49 21.87 -10.14 0.38
CA PRO A 49 22.23 -8.89 1.03
C PRO A 49 21.09 -7.86 1.01
N ARG A 50 21.00 -7.07 2.07
CA ARG A 50 20.09 -5.91 2.12
C ARG A 50 20.48 -4.89 1.05
N ALA A 51 19.47 -4.42 0.33
CA ALA A 51 19.58 -3.35 -0.64
C ALA A 51 19.10 -2.03 -0.02
N LEU A 52 19.59 -0.90 -0.55
CA LEU A 52 19.25 0.41 -0.03
C LEU A 52 17.82 0.80 -0.43
N LEU A 53 16.94 0.95 0.57
CA LEU A 53 15.57 1.45 0.45
C LEU A 53 15.38 2.63 1.42
N PRO A 54 15.52 3.88 0.96
CA PRO A 54 15.25 5.06 1.79
C PRO A 54 13.84 5.03 2.38
N GLY A 55 13.72 5.38 3.66
CA GLY A 55 12.47 5.32 4.43
C GLY A 55 12.08 3.90 4.87
N GLY A 56 12.81 2.87 4.46
CA GLY A 56 12.52 1.47 4.76
C GLY A 56 12.50 1.16 6.25
N ASP A 57 13.59 1.51 6.95
CA ASP A 57 13.77 1.17 8.36
C ASP A 57 12.68 1.79 9.27
N ALA A 58 12.25 3.02 8.97
CA ALA A 58 11.16 3.69 9.70
C ALA A 58 9.81 2.95 9.57
N LEU A 59 9.60 2.19 8.50
CA LEU A 59 8.33 1.50 8.26
C LEU A 59 8.41 -0.01 8.52
N GLY A 60 9.54 -0.50 9.04
CA GLY A 60 9.79 -1.93 9.15
C GLY A 60 9.91 -2.61 7.78
N CYS A 61 10.27 -1.85 6.74
CA CYS A 61 10.48 -2.37 5.40
C CYS A 61 11.97 -2.60 5.14
N GLU A 62 12.29 -3.80 4.68
CA GLU A 62 13.60 -4.10 4.10
C GLU A 62 13.46 -4.41 2.61
N ALA A 63 14.48 -4.05 1.84
CA ALA A 63 14.60 -4.52 0.48
C ALA A 63 15.82 -5.41 0.30
N ARG A 64 15.70 -6.41 -0.57
CA ARG A 64 16.78 -7.32 -0.92
C ARG A 64 16.82 -7.52 -2.42
N ARG A 65 18.03 -7.67 -2.95
CA ARG A 65 18.29 -7.76 -4.40
C ARG A 65 19.05 -9.05 -4.68
N LEU A 66 18.52 -9.89 -5.57
CA LEU A 66 19.10 -11.18 -5.94
C LEU A 66 18.82 -11.49 -7.41
N ASP A 67 19.87 -11.81 -8.18
CA ASP A 67 19.75 -12.27 -9.59
C ASP A 67 18.90 -11.38 -10.52
N GLY A 68 18.91 -10.06 -10.31
CA GLY A 68 18.12 -9.13 -11.12
C GLY A 68 16.65 -9.01 -10.67
N TRP A 69 16.32 -9.57 -9.52
CA TRP A 69 15.04 -9.39 -8.85
C TRP A 69 15.22 -8.59 -7.56
N VAL A 70 14.16 -7.88 -7.18
CA VAL A 70 14.06 -7.16 -5.92
C VAL A 70 12.84 -7.68 -5.16
N GLN A 71 13.01 -7.91 -3.86
CA GLN A 71 11.92 -8.12 -2.92
C GLN A 71 11.91 -6.96 -1.93
N VAL A 72 10.76 -6.32 -1.77
CA VAL A 72 10.49 -5.38 -0.67
C VAL A 72 9.56 -6.08 0.29
N SER A 73 9.97 -6.22 1.54
CA SER A 73 9.20 -6.86 2.60
C SER A 73 9.03 -5.88 3.75
N CYS A 74 7.78 -5.63 4.12
CA CYS A 74 7.44 -4.82 5.29
C CYS A 74 6.84 -5.73 6.34
N GLU A 75 7.45 -5.79 7.52
CA GLU A 75 7.07 -6.69 8.60
C GLU A 75 7.09 -5.99 9.95
N GLY A 76 6.19 -6.43 10.82
CA GLY A 76 6.14 -5.99 12.21
C GLY A 76 5.45 -4.65 12.38
N LEU A 77 5.63 -4.08 13.56
CA LEU A 77 5.11 -2.76 13.86
C LEU A 77 5.99 -1.73 13.14
N SER A 78 5.38 -0.96 12.25
CA SER A 78 5.99 0.27 11.77
C SER A 78 6.25 1.23 12.93
N TYR A 79 6.95 2.32 12.65
CA TYR A 79 7.12 3.41 13.60
C TYR A 79 5.83 3.96 14.21
N PHE A 80 4.71 3.78 13.51
CA PHE A 80 3.38 4.18 13.95
C PHE A 80 2.68 3.15 14.85
N ALA A 81 3.40 2.11 15.30
CA ALA A 81 2.83 0.93 15.93
C ALA A 81 1.71 0.28 15.08
N ALA A 82 1.77 0.48 13.77
CA ALA A 82 0.79 -0.02 12.82
C ALA A 82 1.38 -1.22 12.07
N LEU A 83 0.54 -2.23 11.85
CA LEU A 83 0.87 -3.42 11.06
C LEU A 83 0.59 -3.16 9.57
N PRO A 84 1.52 -3.50 8.66
CA PRO A 84 1.20 -3.51 7.24
C PRO A 84 0.16 -4.60 6.98
N PHE A 85 -0.78 -4.34 6.07
CA PHE A 85 -1.85 -5.29 5.79
C PHE A 85 -2.21 -5.45 4.31
N ARG A 86 -1.78 -4.52 3.44
CA ARG A 86 -2.14 -4.56 2.01
C ARG A 86 -1.10 -3.85 1.13
N VAL A 87 -0.96 -4.34 -0.10
CA VAL A 87 -0.17 -3.74 -1.17
C VAL A 87 -1.02 -3.62 -2.44
N ASP A 88 -1.28 -2.39 -2.87
CA ASP A 88 -2.01 -2.12 -4.12
C ASP A 88 -1.01 -1.70 -5.22
N LEU A 89 -0.84 -2.53 -6.24
CA LEU A 89 -0.06 -2.19 -7.42
C LEU A 89 -0.86 -1.31 -8.37
N ARG A 90 -0.29 -0.18 -8.79
CA ARG A 90 -0.92 0.65 -9.83
C ARG A 90 -0.93 -0.08 -11.18
N PRO A 91 -1.97 0.13 -12.02
CA PRO A 91 -2.02 -0.43 -13.36
C PRO A 91 -0.73 -0.16 -14.15
N GLY A 92 -0.23 -1.19 -14.83
CA GLY A 92 1.02 -1.11 -15.61
C GLY A 92 2.32 -1.18 -14.79
N SER A 93 2.25 -1.31 -13.46
CA SER A 93 3.46 -1.51 -12.64
C SER A 93 4.09 -2.88 -12.89
N ALA A 94 5.41 -2.89 -13.05
CA ALA A 94 6.21 -4.10 -13.24
C ALA A 94 6.46 -4.82 -11.90
N GLY A 95 5.46 -5.45 -11.30
CA GLY A 95 5.65 -6.16 -10.03
C GLY A 95 4.51 -7.13 -9.73
N ARG A 96 4.68 -7.91 -8.65
CA ARG A 96 3.65 -8.78 -8.11
C ARG A 96 3.71 -8.83 -6.59
N VAL A 97 2.54 -8.89 -5.97
CA VAL A 97 2.44 -9.11 -4.53
C VAL A 97 2.61 -10.60 -4.26
N VAL A 98 3.53 -10.96 -3.36
CA VAL A 98 3.87 -12.36 -3.05
C VAL A 98 3.44 -12.78 -1.65
N GLU A 99 3.16 -11.82 -0.77
CA GLU A 99 2.66 -12.06 0.57
C GLU A 99 1.78 -10.89 1.01
N GLU A 100 0.56 -11.17 1.44
CA GLU A 100 -0.33 -10.24 2.13
C GLU A 100 -0.96 -10.94 3.33
N ARG A 101 -0.44 -10.65 4.52
CA ARG A 101 -1.02 -11.08 5.78
C ARG A 101 -0.95 -9.94 6.77
N LEU A 102 -1.83 -9.94 7.76
CA LEU A 102 -1.78 -8.93 8.81
C LEU A 102 -0.41 -8.94 9.50
N GLY A 103 0.28 -7.81 9.48
CA GLY A 103 1.62 -7.64 10.05
C GLY A 103 2.76 -7.96 9.10
N ARG A 104 2.47 -8.41 7.87
CA ARG A 104 3.50 -8.64 6.87
C ARG A 104 2.99 -8.57 5.44
N VAL A 105 3.67 -7.76 4.64
CA VAL A 105 3.46 -7.72 3.20
C VAL A 105 4.79 -7.84 2.47
N ALA A 106 4.76 -8.45 1.29
CA ALA A 106 5.92 -8.52 0.43
C ALA A 106 5.54 -8.36 -1.04
N LEU A 107 6.33 -7.52 -1.72
CA LEU A 107 6.25 -7.27 -3.15
C LEU A 107 7.55 -7.74 -3.80
N ARG A 108 7.44 -8.36 -4.98
CA ARG A 108 8.59 -8.64 -5.83
C ARG A 108 8.45 -8.01 -7.19
N TYR A 109 9.58 -7.61 -7.75
CA TYR A 109 9.67 -7.14 -9.12
C TYR A 109 11.02 -7.46 -9.74
N ARG A 110 11.02 -7.46 -11.07
CA ARG A 110 12.23 -7.63 -11.84
C ARG A 110 12.88 -6.27 -12.08
N GLU A 111 14.18 -6.20 -11.83
CA GLU A 111 14.98 -5.01 -12.07
C GLU A 111 15.59 -5.08 -13.46
N GLN A 112 14.94 -4.41 -14.40
CA GLN A 112 15.37 -4.30 -15.80
C GLN A 112 15.22 -2.85 -16.28
N PRO A 113 16.02 -2.39 -17.25
CA PRO A 113 15.85 -1.07 -17.86
C PRO A 113 14.42 -0.90 -18.40
N GLY A 114 13.86 0.29 -18.19
CA GLY A 114 12.46 0.63 -18.51
C GLY A 114 11.44 0.19 -17.45
N ALA A 115 11.78 -0.68 -16.50
CA ALA A 115 10.82 -1.12 -15.48
C ALA A 115 10.47 0.01 -14.51
N GLN A 116 9.18 0.11 -14.19
CA GLN A 116 8.65 1.02 -13.18
C GLN A 116 7.69 0.27 -12.27
N VAL A 117 7.79 0.53 -10.98
CA VAL A 117 6.93 -0.04 -9.94
C VAL A 117 6.36 1.11 -9.14
N ASN A 118 5.04 1.20 -9.13
CA ASN A 118 4.30 2.12 -8.28
C ASN A 118 3.30 1.31 -7.46
N ALA A 119 3.60 1.14 -6.18
CA ALA A 119 2.73 0.42 -5.25
C ALA A 119 2.32 1.33 -4.09
N LEU A 120 1.11 1.15 -3.57
CA LEU A 120 0.68 1.71 -2.30
C LEU A 120 0.75 0.60 -1.26
N ILE A 121 1.48 0.84 -0.18
CA ILE A 121 1.55 -0.07 0.95
C ILE A 121 0.73 0.54 2.09
N SER A 122 -0.19 -0.24 2.64
CA SER A 122 -1.12 0.20 3.68
C SER A 122 -0.68 -0.31 5.04
N TRP A 123 -0.47 0.63 5.96
CA TRP A 123 -0.47 0.43 7.41
C TRP A 123 -1.74 1.09 7.93
N PHE A 124 -2.37 0.62 9.00
CA PHE A 124 -3.52 1.38 9.52
C PHE A 124 -3.03 2.48 10.47
N PRO A 125 -3.27 3.79 10.26
CA PRO A 125 -4.07 4.45 9.22
C PRO A 125 -3.26 5.12 8.07
N HIS A 126 -2.06 4.65 7.75
CA HIS A 126 -1.12 5.25 6.80
C HIS A 126 -1.02 4.54 5.45
N LEU A 127 -0.85 5.34 4.40
CA LEU A 127 -0.53 4.85 3.07
C LEU A 127 0.86 5.39 2.70
N VAL A 128 1.76 4.52 2.27
CA VAL A 128 3.08 4.93 1.78
C VAL A 128 3.26 4.39 0.39
N ALA A 129 3.72 5.25 -0.52
CA ALA A 129 3.95 4.85 -1.90
C ALA A 129 5.36 4.29 -2.05
N LEU A 130 5.49 3.05 -2.49
CA LEU A 130 6.73 2.53 -3.03
C LEU A 130 6.86 2.97 -4.48
N ARG A 131 7.89 3.76 -4.77
CA ARG A 131 8.31 4.11 -6.12
C ARG A 131 9.66 3.47 -6.41
N ALA A 132 9.70 2.59 -7.40
CA ALA A 132 10.94 2.03 -7.89
C ALA A 132 10.97 2.12 -9.41
N GLY A 133 12.14 2.31 -9.98
CA GLY A 133 12.27 2.33 -11.42
C GLY A 133 13.72 2.38 -11.87
N TRP A 134 13.95 1.84 -13.06
CA TRP A 134 15.23 1.90 -13.74
C TRP A 134 14.99 2.45 -15.14
N PRO A 135 15.19 3.76 -15.38
CA PRO A 135 15.00 4.34 -16.71
C PRO A 135 15.88 3.67 -17.77
N GLU A 136 15.36 3.54 -18.99
CA GLU A 136 16.11 2.97 -20.10
C GLU A 136 17.36 3.79 -20.43
N GLY A 137 18.46 3.10 -20.75
CA GLY A 137 19.75 3.74 -21.05
C GLY A 137 20.53 4.29 -19.85
N GLN A 138 19.96 4.27 -18.65
CA GLN A 138 20.65 4.72 -17.43
C GLN A 138 21.43 3.57 -16.75
N PRO A 139 22.51 3.87 -16.01
CA PRO A 139 23.17 2.87 -15.17
C PRO A 139 22.20 2.33 -14.12
N ARG A 140 22.41 1.09 -13.70
CA ARG A 140 21.60 0.44 -12.67
C ARG A 140 21.59 1.28 -11.39
N PRO A 141 20.41 1.65 -10.86
CA PRO A 141 20.31 2.43 -9.64
C PRO A 141 20.97 1.74 -8.43
N ALA A 142 21.70 2.51 -7.61
CA ALA A 142 22.25 2.01 -6.36
C ALA A 142 21.17 1.69 -5.32
N ARG A 143 20.10 2.50 -5.32
CA ARG A 143 18.89 2.32 -4.51
C ARG A 143 17.89 1.49 -5.31
N VAL A 144 17.14 0.61 -4.66
CA VAL A 144 16.15 -0.23 -5.37
C VAL A 144 14.81 0.47 -5.56
N GLY A 145 14.52 1.48 -4.74
CA GLY A 145 13.31 2.28 -4.78
C GLY A 145 13.32 3.32 -3.67
N GLU A 146 12.16 3.90 -3.39
CA GLU A 146 11.93 4.89 -2.35
C GLU A 146 10.51 4.72 -1.79
N LEU A 147 10.37 4.84 -0.46
CA LEU A 147 9.08 4.90 0.22
C LEU A 147 8.68 6.37 0.43
N VAL A 148 7.83 6.88 -0.44
CA VAL A 148 7.33 8.26 -0.41
C VAL A 148 6.15 8.37 0.56
N GLY A 149 6.23 9.32 1.48
CA GLY A 149 5.27 9.47 2.59
C GLY A 149 5.71 8.76 3.87
N ALA A 150 6.88 8.11 3.86
CA ALA A 150 7.55 7.70 5.09
C ALA A 150 8.00 8.96 5.86
N PRO A 151 7.77 9.05 7.18
CA PRO A 151 8.30 10.16 7.95
C PRO A 151 9.82 10.10 7.92
N GLU A 152 10.46 11.24 7.71
CA GLU A 152 11.91 11.37 7.86
C GLU A 152 12.27 11.28 9.35
N ASN A 153 12.31 10.06 9.88
CA ASN A 153 12.97 9.65 11.12
C ASN A 153 12.57 10.32 12.46
N ASP A 154 11.58 11.22 12.52
CA ASP A 154 11.12 11.78 13.81
C ASP A 154 9.60 11.67 14.03
N ARG A 155 9.26 10.85 15.02
CA ARG A 155 7.91 10.52 15.52
C ARG A 155 7.26 11.77 16.01
N ASP A 156 8.04 12.58 16.71
CA ASP A 156 7.54 13.72 17.42
C ASP A 156 7.23 14.82 16.41
N THR A 157 8.12 15.08 15.45
CA THR A 157 7.84 15.96 14.30
C THR A 157 6.58 15.52 13.54
N TRP A 158 6.40 14.22 13.33
CA TRP A 158 5.23 13.71 12.61
C TRP A 158 3.93 13.79 13.44
N ILE A 159 3.96 13.39 14.72
CA ILE A 159 2.83 13.54 15.65
C ILE A 159 2.43 15.01 15.71
N GLN A 160 3.40 15.91 15.82
CA GLN A 160 3.16 17.36 15.81
C GLN A 160 2.55 17.83 14.50
N ALA A 161 3.01 17.36 13.35
CA ALA A 161 2.45 17.72 12.04
C ALA A 161 0.97 17.27 11.92
N MET A 162 0.65 16.03 12.29
CA MET A 162 -0.74 15.56 12.32
C MET A 162 -1.61 16.39 13.27
N CYS A 163 -1.12 16.59 14.50
CA CYS A 163 -1.84 17.32 15.53
C CYS A 163 -2.09 18.78 15.11
N ALA A 164 -1.14 19.43 14.43
CA ALA A 164 -1.31 20.77 13.90
C ALA A 164 -2.34 20.86 12.76
N CYS A 165 -2.58 19.79 12.01
CA CYS A 165 -3.53 19.76 10.89
C CYS A 165 -4.99 19.55 11.33
N THR A 166 -5.23 18.88 12.47
CA THR A 166 -6.57 18.52 12.98
C THR A 166 -7.53 19.71 13.21
N PRO A 167 -7.11 20.83 13.82
CA PRO A 167 -8.01 21.94 14.12
C PRO A 167 -8.42 22.74 12.88
N ARG A 168 -7.62 22.72 11.80
CA ARG A 168 -7.80 23.61 10.65
C ARG A 168 -8.70 23.06 9.54
N ASN A 169 -8.73 21.75 9.31
CA ASN A 169 -9.51 21.18 8.19
C ASN A 169 -10.56 20.14 8.62
N GLY A 170 -10.94 20.15 9.91
CA GLY A 170 -11.89 19.21 10.50
C GLY A 170 -11.37 17.77 10.61
N PRO A 171 -12.17 16.81 11.11
CA PRO A 171 -11.75 15.40 11.24
C PRO A 171 -11.36 14.75 9.89
N GLY A 172 -11.81 15.29 8.76
CA GLY A 172 -11.38 14.92 7.40
C GLY A 172 -9.96 15.36 7.02
N ALA A 173 -9.28 16.18 7.84
CA ALA A 173 -7.90 16.63 7.63
C ALA A 173 -6.89 15.52 7.92
N LEU A 174 -7.06 14.85 9.06
CA LEU A 174 -6.24 13.72 9.49
C LEU A 174 -6.40 12.54 8.53
N LEU A 175 -7.61 12.36 8.00
CA LEU A 175 -7.96 11.34 7.01
C LEU A 175 -7.31 11.57 5.64
N ARG A 176 -6.81 12.78 5.36
CA ARG A 176 -6.18 13.13 4.08
C ARG A 176 -4.67 12.98 4.07
N GLY A 177 -4.01 12.70 5.20
CA GLY A 177 -2.60 12.27 5.34
C GLY A 177 -1.48 13.10 4.68
N PHE A 178 -1.80 14.01 3.77
CA PHE A 178 -0.93 14.57 2.74
C PHE A 178 -1.29 16.02 2.37
N ALA A 179 -2.42 16.55 2.86
CA ALA A 179 -2.92 17.88 2.47
C ALA A 179 -2.33 19.05 3.28
N CYS A 180 -1.29 18.81 4.08
CA CYS A 180 -0.49 19.87 4.68
C CYS A 180 0.80 19.99 3.84
N GLU A 181 0.69 20.69 2.71
CA GLU A 181 1.80 21.17 1.84
C GLU A 181 2.58 20.15 0.97
N SER A 182 2.14 18.90 0.81
CA SER A 182 2.78 18.00 -0.17
C SER A 182 2.24 18.21 -1.59
N PRO A 183 3.10 18.28 -2.64
CA PRO A 183 2.64 18.36 -4.02
C PRO A 183 1.93 17.05 -4.44
N THR A 184 0.59 17.13 -4.49
CA THR A 184 -0.35 16.32 -5.27
C THR A 184 0.07 14.85 -5.48
N LEU A 185 -0.13 14.04 -4.44
CA LEU A 185 -0.51 12.65 -4.64
C LEU A 185 -2.05 12.66 -4.72
N ASP A 186 -2.64 12.44 -5.90
CA ASP A 186 -4.06 12.12 -6.01
C ASP A 186 -4.27 10.76 -5.34
N VAL A 187 -4.67 10.80 -4.07
CA VAL A 187 -5.16 9.65 -3.33
C VAL A 187 -6.67 9.66 -3.53
N ASP A 188 -7.16 8.67 -4.28
CA ASP A 188 -8.58 8.46 -4.52
C ASP A 188 -9.34 8.29 -3.19
N GLU A 189 -10.51 8.93 -3.06
CA GLU A 189 -11.31 9.03 -1.82
C GLU A 189 -11.96 7.68 -1.40
N THR A 190 -11.62 6.59 -2.09
CA THR A 190 -12.40 5.34 -2.17
C THR A 190 -11.84 4.18 -1.35
N VAL A 191 -10.79 4.39 -0.55
CA VAL A 191 -10.23 3.35 0.32
C VAL A 191 -11.21 3.04 1.48
N PRO A 192 -11.64 1.78 1.72
CA PRO A 192 -12.55 1.46 2.80
C PRO A 192 -11.86 1.58 4.18
N TRP A 193 -12.27 2.55 4.99
CA TRP A 193 -11.72 2.81 6.32
C TRP A 193 -12.52 2.12 7.44
N ASN A 194 -11.84 1.77 8.55
CA ASN A 194 -12.49 1.23 9.75
C ASN A 194 -13.31 2.33 10.48
N PRO A 195 -14.66 2.21 10.58
CA PRO A 195 -15.50 3.23 11.20
C PRO A 195 -15.25 3.43 12.70
N ALA A 196 -14.64 2.45 13.38
CA ALA A 196 -14.29 2.56 14.80
C ALA A 196 -13.22 3.64 15.07
N CYS A 197 -12.30 3.84 14.14
CA CYS A 197 -11.27 4.88 14.27
C CYS A 197 -11.80 6.27 13.92
N ILE A 198 -12.73 6.39 12.97
CA ILE A 198 -13.37 7.67 12.64
C ILE A 198 -14.05 8.31 13.87
N ARG A 199 -14.62 7.48 14.76
CA ARG A 199 -15.21 7.96 16.04
C ARG A 199 -14.19 8.44 17.07
N LEU A 200 -12.94 7.98 17.02
CA LEU A 200 -11.87 8.42 17.94
C LEU A 200 -11.28 9.78 17.56
N LEU A 201 -11.44 10.20 16.31
CA LEU A 201 -10.85 11.40 15.71
C LEU A 201 -11.71 12.68 15.82
N GLN A 202 -12.80 12.67 16.59
CA GLN A 202 -13.67 13.84 16.80
C GLN A 202 -13.35 14.53 18.14
N GLY A 203 -13.36 15.88 18.19
CA GLY A 203 -13.27 16.70 19.42
C GLY A 203 -11.90 17.38 19.68
N GLU A 204 -11.83 18.28 20.66
CA GLU A 204 -10.62 19.07 20.99
C GLU A 204 -9.43 18.18 21.41
N ASP A 205 -9.68 16.99 21.97
CA ASP A 205 -8.64 16.02 22.36
C ASP A 205 -8.31 15.00 21.26
N ALA A 206 -8.75 15.19 20.02
CA ALA A 206 -8.54 14.22 18.93
C ALA A 206 -7.05 13.90 18.73
N CYS A 207 -6.15 14.88 18.86
CA CYS A 207 -4.70 14.68 18.80
C CYS A 207 -4.20 13.77 19.94
N GLN A 208 -4.62 14.02 21.18
CA GLN A 208 -4.23 13.20 22.33
C GLN A 208 -4.77 11.77 22.20
N ARG A 209 -6.03 11.59 21.82
CA ARG A 209 -6.64 10.26 21.59
C ARG A 209 -6.00 9.51 20.43
N THR A 210 -5.59 10.22 19.38
CA THR A 210 -4.83 9.64 18.26
C THR A 210 -3.45 9.21 18.73
N ASN A 211 -2.76 10.04 19.52
CA ASN A 211 -1.46 9.70 20.09
C ASN A 211 -1.57 8.48 21.01
N GLU A 212 -2.55 8.45 21.92
CA GLU A 212 -2.83 7.29 22.80
C GLU A 212 -3.16 6.02 21.99
N CYS A 213 -3.87 6.14 20.87
CA CYS A 213 -4.16 5.02 19.97
C CYS A 213 -2.90 4.51 19.25
N LEU A 214 -1.99 5.41 18.87
CA LEU A 214 -0.77 5.11 18.12
C LEU A 214 0.43 4.74 19.00
N THR A 215 0.42 5.08 20.29
CA THR A 215 1.55 4.83 21.19
C THR A 215 1.51 3.49 21.91
N LEU A 216 0.39 2.75 21.84
CA LEU A 216 0.17 1.48 22.53
C LEU A 216 0.57 1.54 24.02
N GLU A 217 0.53 2.71 24.68
CA GLU A 217 0.71 2.73 26.13
C GLU A 217 -0.49 2.01 26.77
N PRO A 218 -0.27 0.91 27.54
CA PRO A 218 -1.35 0.05 28.04
C PRO A 218 -2.29 0.73 29.04
N SER A 219 -1.96 1.96 29.47
CA SER A 219 -2.65 2.64 30.55
C SER A 219 -4.10 2.99 30.19
N HIS A 220 -4.42 3.19 28.91
CA HIS A 220 -5.78 3.53 28.47
C HIS A 220 -6.35 2.49 27.49
N ILE A 221 -6.36 1.20 27.89
CA ILE A 221 -7.33 0.27 27.31
C ILE A 221 -8.71 0.88 27.56
N LYS A 222 -9.36 1.42 26.52
CA LYS A 222 -10.78 1.77 26.59
C LYS A 222 -11.51 0.53 27.09
N LEU A 223 -11.94 0.58 28.36
CA LEU A 223 -12.94 -0.33 28.88
C LEU A 223 -14.14 -0.14 27.97
N CYS A 224 -14.64 -1.24 27.39
CA CYS A 224 -15.85 -1.17 26.58
C CYS A 224 -16.96 -0.51 27.41
N GLY A 225 -17.86 0.22 26.73
CA GLY A 225 -18.92 0.92 27.44
C GLY A 225 -19.81 -0.04 28.24
N PRO A 226 -20.62 0.45 29.19
CA PRO A 226 -21.61 -0.39 29.86
C PRO A 226 -22.44 -1.19 28.85
N GLY A 227 -22.47 -2.52 29.00
CA GLY A 227 -23.17 -3.42 28.07
C GLY A 227 -22.38 -3.84 26.83
N GLU A 228 -21.10 -3.52 26.73
CA GLU A 228 -20.21 -3.96 25.65
C GLU A 228 -19.12 -4.91 26.16
N VAL A 229 -18.75 -5.88 25.32
CA VAL A 229 -17.69 -6.85 25.56
C VAL A 229 -16.55 -6.59 24.57
N LYS A 230 -15.33 -6.60 25.10
CA LYS A 230 -14.12 -6.63 24.29
C LYS A 230 -13.98 -7.99 23.60
N THR A 231 -14.00 -8.00 22.27
CA THR A 231 -13.79 -9.18 21.43
C THR A 231 -12.54 -8.99 20.56
N GLY A 232 -11.80 -10.08 20.33
CA GLY A 232 -10.56 -10.08 19.55
C GLY A 232 -9.28 -10.03 20.40
N GLY A 233 -8.17 -10.44 19.78
CA GLY A 233 -6.82 -10.38 20.36
C GLY A 233 -6.13 -9.05 20.05
N HIS A 234 -5.13 -8.67 20.86
CA HIS A 234 -4.27 -7.52 20.56
C HIS A 234 -3.64 -7.68 19.16
N PRO A 235 -3.60 -6.66 18.28
CA PRO A 235 -4.05 -5.26 18.45
C PRO A 235 -5.49 -4.96 18.03
N ILE A 236 -6.22 -5.93 17.47
CA ILE A 236 -7.58 -5.72 16.97
C ILE A 236 -8.57 -6.06 18.08
N THR A 237 -8.82 -5.09 18.94
CA THR A 237 -9.86 -5.20 19.97
C THR A 237 -11.07 -4.39 19.55
N SER A 238 -12.19 -5.07 19.34
CA SER A 238 -13.48 -4.44 19.08
C SER A 238 -14.34 -4.50 20.33
N CYS A 239 -15.16 -3.48 20.57
CA CYS A 239 -16.21 -3.55 21.58
C CYS A 239 -17.52 -3.92 20.88
N LEU A 240 -18.03 -5.10 21.15
CA LEU A 240 -19.33 -5.57 20.64
C LEU A 240 -20.35 -5.52 21.77
N ARG A 241 -21.59 -5.18 21.45
CA ARG A 241 -22.66 -5.16 22.44
C ARG A 241 -22.91 -6.58 22.96
N ALA A 242 -22.88 -6.76 24.27
CA ALA A 242 -23.31 -7.99 24.92
C ALA A 242 -24.80 -8.24 24.61
N CYS A 243 -25.20 -9.50 24.60
CA CYS A 243 -26.60 -9.84 24.46
C CYS A 243 -27.00 -10.98 25.39
N SER A 244 -28.26 -10.93 25.81
CA SER A 244 -28.88 -11.93 26.68
C SER A 244 -30.37 -12.05 26.35
N ALA A 245 -31.09 -12.93 27.06
CA ALA A 245 -32.54 -13.00 26.96
C ALA A 245 -33.23 -11.69 27.40
N GLU A 246 -32.59 -10.93 28.29
CA GLU A 246 -33.09 -9.67 28.86
C GLU A 246 -32.68 -8.45 28.03
N GLU A 247 -31.53 -8.54 27.34
CA GLU A 247 -31.00 -7.51 26.45
C GLU A 247 -30.80 -8.08 25.04
N PRO A 248 -31.89 -8.14 24.23
CA PRO A 248 -31.81 -8.68 22.89
C PRO A 248 -31.05 -7.76 21.95
N CYS A 249 -30.51 -8.34 20.89
CA CYS A 249 -29.82 -7.60 19.85
C CYS A 249 -30.77 -6.67 19.06
N PRO A 250 -30.25 -5.54 18.58
CA PRO A 250 -31.01 -4.67 17.67
C PRO A 250 -31.38 -5.41 16.37
N ARG A 251 -32.39 -4.91 15.67
CA ARG A 251 -32.86 -5.50 14.40
C ARG A 251 -31.70 -5.64 13.40
N GLY A 252 -31.62 -6.80 12.75
CA GLY A 252 -30.54 -7.14 11.81
C GLY A 252 -29.35 -7.84 12.46
N PHE A 253 -29.35 -8.00 13.79
CA PHE A 253 -28.31 -8.69 14.54
C PHE A 253 -28.89 -9.89 15.30
N SER A 254 -28.11 -10.96 15.43
CA SER A 254 -28.42 -12.13 16.26
C SER A 254 -27.48 -12.19 17.45
N CYS A 255 -28.00 -12.75 18.55
CA CYS A 255 -27.19 -13.03 19.72
C CYS A 255 -26.47 -14.35 19.51
N ALA A 256 -25.14 -14.31 19.36
CA ALA A 256 -24.32 -15.49 19.15
C ALA A 256 -23.26 -15.59 20.26
N ALA A 257 -23.00 -16.82 20.73
CA ALA A 257 -21.86 -17.07 21.60
C ALA A 257 -20.57 -16.70 20.85
N SER A 258 -19.74 -15.84 21.43
CA SER A 258 -18.38 -15.64 20.91
C SER A 258 -17.50 -16.82 21.31
N GLU A 259 -16.46 -17.09 20.54
CA GLU A 259 -15.36 -17.95 20.96
C GLU A 259 -14.12 -17.08 21.14
N VAL A 260 -13.38 -17.30 22.22
CA VAL A 260 -12.18 -16.54 22.53
C VAL A 260 -11.00 -17.50 22.59
N MET A 261 -9.92 -17.18 21.88
CA MET A 261 -8.70 -17.96 21.95
C MET A 261 -7.95 -17.64 23.25
N LYS A 262 -7.79 -18.64 24.13
CA LYS A 262 -7.07 -18.52 25.40
C LYS A 262 -6.01 -19.62 25.46
N SER A 263 -4.74 -19.23 25.52
CA SER A 263 -3.60 -20.17 25.56
C SER A 263 -3.58 -21.20 24.42
N GLY A 264 -4.06 -20.81 23.23
CA GLY A 264 -4.11 -21.68 22.05
C GLY A 264 -5.35 -22.57 21.95
N GLU A 265 -6.30 -22.47 22.89
CA GLU A 265 -7.57 -23.20 22.86
C GLU A 265 -8.75 -22.24 22.66
N LEU A 266 -9.74 -22.62 21.86
CA LEU A 266 -11.00 -21.87 21.74
C LEU A 266 -11.87 -22.19 22.95
N VAL A 267 -12.15 -21.18 23.75
CA VAL A 267 -13.05 -21.29 24.90
C VAL A 267 -14.33 -20.48 24.64
N PRO A 268 -15.51 -20.94 25.13
CA PRO A 268 -16.74 -20.18 25.04
C PRO A 268 -16.56 -18.79 25.68
N GLY A 269 -16.86 -17.76 24.90
CA GLY A 269 -16.90 -16.37 25.29
C GLY A 269 -18.33 -15.90 25.60
N PRO A 270 -18.48 -14.64 26.04
CA PRO A 270 -19.80 -14.05 26.23
C PRO A 270 -20.57 -13.94 24.91
N SER A 271 -21.90 -13.95 24.98
CA SER A 271 -22.73 -13.74 23.80
C SER A 271 -22.71 -12.28 23.39
N VAL A 272 -22.52 -12.04 22.10
CA VAL A 272 -22.43 -10.70 21.51
C VAL A 272 -23.34 -10.58 20.30
N CYS A 273 -23.80 -9.36 20.04
CA CYS A 273 -24.58 -9.08 18.85
C CYS A 273 -23.71 -9.13 17.61
N SER A 274 -24.00 -10.08 16.73
CA SER A 274 -23.35 -10.22 15.42
C SER A 274 -24.36 -9.93 14.30
N PRO A 275 -23.95 -9.36 13.16
CA PRO A 275 -24.85 -9.18 12.02
C PRO A 275 -25.46 -10.53 11.62
N THR A 276 -26.75 -10.54 11.30
CA THR A 276 -27.39 -11.69 10.67
C THR A 276 -26.89 -11.86 9.24
N ASP A 277 -26.97 -13.07 8.68
CA ASP A 277 -26.61 -13.34 7.29
C ASP A 277 -27.35 -12.40 6.32
N ALA A 278 -28.61 -12.09 6.61
CA ALA A 278 -29.40 -11.14 5.83
C ALA A 278 -28.82 -9.72 5.86
N ALA A 279 -28.44 -9.22 7.05
CA ALA A 279 -27.83 -7.90 7.20
C ALA A 279 -26.42 -7.84 6.57
N LEU A 280 -25.66 -8.93 6.67
CA LEU A 280 -24.35 -9.04 6.04
C LEU A 280 -24.47 -9.07 4.51
N ALA A 281 -25.44 -9.80 3.97
CA ALA A 281 -25.73 -9.85 2.54
C ALA A 281 -26.18 -8.50 1.99
N GLU A 282 -27.05 -7.78 2.71
CA GLU A 282 -27.48 -6.43 2.35
C GLU A 282 -26.30 -5.44 2.35
N HIS A 283 -25.45 -5.49 3.37
CA HIS A 283 -24.25 -4.65 3.43
C HIS A 283 -23.27 -4.97 2.30
N THR A 284 -23.06 -6.26 2.01
CA THR A 284 -22.18 -6.71 0.92
C THR A 284 -22.71 -6.29 -0.45
N ALA A 285 -24.03 -6.40 -0.67
CA ALA A 285 -24.67 -5.95 -1.89
C ALA A 285 -24.55 -4.43 -2.06
N ALA A 286 -24.76 -3.65 -1.00
CA ALA A 286 -24.56 -2.21 -1.02
C ALA A 286 -23.11 -1.81 -1.32
N MET A 287 -22.14 -2.53 -0.73
CA MET A 287 -20.71 -2.33 -1.06
C MET A 287 -20.41 -2.69 -2.52
N ALA A 288 -20.99 -3.76 -3.05
CA ALA A 288 -20.79 -4.19 -4.43
C ALA A 288 -21.39 -3.20 -5.44
N GLU A 289 -22.62 -2.71 -5.21
CA GLU A 289 -23.24 -1.66 -6.04
C GLU A 289 -22.43 -0.35 -5.98
N HIS A 290 -21.90 0.00 -4.80
CA HIS A 290 -21.03 1.15 -4.65
C HIS A 290 -19.72 0.97 -5.43
N LEU A 291 -19.09 -0.21 -5.36
CA LEU A 291 -17.88 -0.53 -6.13
C LEU A 291 -18.13 -0.47 -7.65
N ILE A 292 -19.27 -0.98 -8.14
CA ILE A 292 -19.65 -0.91 -9.56
C ILE A 292 -19.84 0.54 -10.00
N THR A 293 -20.43 1.37 -9.14
CA THR A 293 -20.65 2.80 -9.41
C THR A 293 -19.33 3.58 -9.44
N VAL A 294 -18.38 3.22 -8.58
CA VAL A 294 -17.09 3.91 -8.41
C VAL A 294 -16.08 3.52 -9.48
N LEU A 295 -16.01 2.23 -9.84
CA LEU A 295 -15.03 1.74 -10.82
C LEU A 295 -15.46 1.97 -12.28
N GLY A 296 -16.72 2.40 -12.49
CA GLY A 296 -17.32 2.54 -13.81
C GLY A 296 -17.52 1.20 -14.52
N PRO A 297 -18.33 1.16 -15.60
CA PRO A 297 -18.33 0.01 -16.49
C PRO A 297 -16.94 -0.06 -17.15
N GLY A 298 -16.17 -1.09 -16.82
CA GLY A 298 -14.81 -1.27 -17.35
C GLY A 298 -14.80 -1.25 -18.88
N GLU A 299 -13.94 -0.39 -19.44
CA GLU A 299 -13.44 -0.49 -20.82
C GLU A 299 -12.24 -1.43 -20.89
#